data_AF-A0A7V2HL66-F1
#
_entry.id   AF-A0A7V2HL66-F1
#
_cell.length_a   1.000
_cell.length_b   1.000
_cell.length_c   1.000
_cell.angle_alpha   90.00
_cell.angle_beta   90.00
_cell.angle_gamma   90.00
#
_symmetry.space_group_name_H-M   'P 1'
#
loop_
_entity.id
_entity.type
_entity.pdbx_description
1 polymer ?
#
loop_
_entity_poly.entity_id
_entity_poly.type
_entity_poly.pdbx_seq_one_letter_code
_entity_poly.pdbx_strand_id
1 'polypeptide(L)'
;MRTASAWSGFIRPETILEQVRNTAPFLVLPHVTHRDRPADCGAGPDGFLRILAASAWLDESAPPDCQHEDYFALCLAAHHATVATYVPTDVDSKIRGLLWRQIRDRDSIRRLFDLTIRAHSWDLATVSRRVSWVTGFGPVSGHDGEWLSVAAGALGRLLTVGDAEYAERASAAIDAELRREAAAFLHLAAQPGREIETMRLVMSITHNLGDLDQGLSFWDPHASNAAWRSRFSRLAHENTRPYGGAFQLIARLYKDNLASEGHRHYPLRSVRPLRRSAELLLPLGPCLDEWGALVATHPLLSADDRMEVLDALIRGCRKIPGQMGYYRAIAGFRQADVAAFERAASLLPNSSRKDLREPAMQRFTSLPARSFESPLVKKVTAIRASAACLRLD
;
A
#
# COMPACT_ATOMS: atom_id res chain seq x y z
N MET A 1 -24.63 -3.36 35.03
CA MET A 1 -23.26 -3.42 34.47
C MET A 1 -23.32 -2.89 33.05
N ARG A 2 -22.54 -1.85 32.70
CA ARG A 2 -22.40 -1.47 31.28
C ARG A 2 -21.67 -2.61 30.58
N THR A 3 -22.28 -3.21 29.56
CA THR A 3 -21.58 -4.12 28.65
C THR A 3 -20.39 -3.39 28.06
N ALA A 4 -19.20 -4.00 28.12
CA ALA A 4 -18.01 -3.43 27.51
C ALA A 4 -18.23 -3.27 26.00
N SER A 5 -17.79 -2.15 25.42
CA SER A 5 -17.90 -1.92 23.98
C SER A 5 -17.07 -2.94 23.19
N ALA A 6 -17.44 -3.17 21.93
CA ALA A 6 -16.74 -4.03 20.97
C ALA A 6 -15.24 -3.70 20.83
N TRP A 7 -14.83 -2.46 21.12
CA TRP A 7 -13.46 -1.98 21.01
C TRP A 7 -12.76 -1.75 22.35
N SER A 8 -13.30 -2.28 23.46
CA SER A 8 -12.66 -2.16 24.78
C SER A 8 -11.23 -2.75 24.84
N GLY A 9 -10.89 -3.68 23.95
CA GLY A 9 -9.54 -4.22 23.77
C GLY A 9 -8.78 -3.69 22.55
N PHE A 10 -9.31 -2.67 21.85
CA PHE A 10 -8.73 -2.13 20.61
C PHE A 10 -8.53 -0.61 20.70
N ILE A 11 -7.98 -0.03 19.62
CA ILE A 11 -7.81 1.43 19.50
C ILE A 11 -9.20 2.06 19.43
N ARG A 12 -9.45 3.08 20.25
CA ARG A 12 -10.74 3.78 20.24
C ARG A 12 -11.05 4.39 18.86
N PRO A 13 -12.31 4.37 18.40
CA PRO A 13 -12.70 4.96 17.12
C PRO A 13 -12.25 6.41 16.94
N GLU A 14 -12.38 7.23 17.98
CA GLU A 14 -11.95 8.64 17.97
C GLU A 14 -10.47 8.78 17.61
N THR A 15 -9.63 7.90 18.18
CA THR A 15 -8.18 7.88 17.92
C THR A 15 -7.88 7.44 16.49
N ILE A 16 -8.62 6.48 15.93
CA ILE A 16 -8.45 6.07 14.51
C ILE A 16 -8.80 7.24 13.58
N LEU A 17 -9.93 7.92 13.82
CA LEU A 17 -10.32 9.08 13.03
C LEU A 17 -9.31 10.23 13.15
N GLU A 18 -8.75 10.45 14.34
CA GLU A 18 -7.66 11.42 14.53
C GLU A 18 -6.39 11.02 13.76
N GLN A 19 -6.01 9.74 13.77
CA GLN A 19 -4.88 9.24 12.97
C GLN A 19 -5.09 9.49 11.48
N VAL A 20 -6.30 9.27 10.95
CA VAL A 20 -6.65 9.58 9.56
C VAL A 20 -6.49 11.07 9.29
N ARG A 21 -7.09 11.94 10.12
CA ARG A 21 -6.99 13.40 9.95
C ARG A 21 -5.55 13.91 9.99
N ASN A 22 -4.71 13.36 10.85
CA ASN A 22 -3.31 13.77 11.00
C ASN A 22 -2.40 13.26 9.86
N THR A 23 -2.83 12.23 9.15
CA THR A 23 -2.04 11.52 8.16
C THR A 23 -2.43 11.89 6.74
N ALA A 24 -3.73 12.02 6.50
CA ALA A 24 -4.33 12.38 5.24
C ALA A 24 -5.29 13.59 5.41
N PRO A 25 -4.80 14.75 5.90
CA PRO A 25 -5.63 15.93 6.14
C PRO A 25 -6.22 16.52 4.84
N PHE A 26 -5.70 16.13 3.68
CA PHE A 26 -6.21 16.53 2.36
C PHE A 26 -7.52 15.83 1.99
N LEU A 27 -7.95 14.80 2.72
CA LEU A 27 -9.21 14.11 2.45
C LEU A 27 -10.41 14.99 2.81
N VAL A 28 -11.30 15.16 1.84
CA VAL A 28 -12.57 15.84 2.03
C VAL A 28 -13.63 14.77 2.32
N LEU A 29 -14.09 14.71 3.57
CA LEU A 29 -15.16 13.78 3.95
C LEU A 29 -16.52 14.33 3.50
N PRO A 30 -17.40 13.48 2.94
CA PRO A 30 -18.74 13.89 2.56
C PRO A 30 -19.54 14.31 3.80
N HIS A 31 -20.47 15.24 3.62
CA HIS A 31 -21.45 15.54 4.66
C HIS A 31 -22.44 14.37 4.76
N VAL A 32 -22.55 13.79 5.95
CA VAL A 32 -23.49 12.69 6.22
C VAL A 32 -24.57 13.24 7.17
N THR A 33 -25.81 13.27 6.70
CA THR A 33 -26.97 13.81 7.42
C THR A 33 -27.71 12.76 8.26
N HIS A 34 -27.38 11.48 8.08
CA HIS A 34 -28.07 10.36 8.71
C HIS A 34 -27.15 9.53 9.60
N ARG A 35 -27.75 8.85 10.60
CA ARG A 35 -27.10 7.83 11.44
C ARG A 35 -26.96 6.51 10.67
N ASP A 36 -26.52 6.57 9.42
CA ASP A 36 -26.27 5.37 8.63
C ASP A 36 -25.15 4.58 9.30
N ARG A 37 -25.33 3.25 9.37
CA ARG A 37 -24.32 2.38 9.95
C ARG A 37 -23.07 2.39 9.08
N PRO A 38 -21.86 2.61 9.63
CA PRO A 38 -20.63 2.54 8.86
C PRO A 38 -20.51 1.27 8.00
N ALA A 39 -20.90 0.10 8.48
CA ALA A 39 -20.84 -1.14 7.71
C ALA A 39 -21.68 -1.13 6.41
N ASP A 40 -22.70 -0.29 6.33
CA ASP A 40 -23.62 -0.19 5.19
C ASP A 40 -23.18 0.88 4.16
N CYS A 41 -22.24 1.74 4.52
CA CYS A 41 -21.80 2.90 3.73
C CYS A 41 -20.75 2.59 2.64
N GLY A 42 -20.25 1.35 2.58
CA GLY A 42 -19.07 0.97 1.77
C GLY A 42 -19.27 0.76 0.27
N ALA A 43 -20.48 0.95 -0.26
CA ALA A 43 -20.74 0.81 -1.70
C ALA A 43 -20.02 1.89 -2.52
N GLY A 44 -19.65 1.61 -3.77
CA GLY A 44 -19.10 2.58 -4.73
C GLY A 44 -17.68 3.08 -4.43
N PRO A 45 -17.08 3.88 -5.35
CA PRO A 45 -15.67 4.29 -5.27
C PRO A 45 -15.32 5.11 -4.02
N ASP A 46 -16.24 5.97 -3.57
CA ASP A 46 -16.06 6.80 -2.36
C ASP A 46 -16.54 6.10 -1.08
N GLY A 47 -16.76 4.78 -1.10
CA GLY A 47 -17.33 4.03 0.02
C GLY A 47 -16.54 4.24 1.32
N PHE A 48 -15.20 4.22 1.25
CA PHE A 48 -14.36 4.49 2.41
C PHE A 48 -14.55 5.89 3.02
N LEU A 49 -14.77 6.92 2.20
CA LEU A 49 -15.00 8.28 2.69
C LEU A 49 -16.35 8.38 3.42
N ARG A 50 -17.39 7.73 2.89
CA ARG A 50 -18.70 7.66 3.56
C ARG A 50 -18.63 6.90 4.89
N ILE A 51 -17.88 5.79 4.93
CA ILE A 51 -17.63 5.06 6.17
C ILE A 51 -16.96 5.98 7.20
N LEU A 52 -15.86 6.63 6.82
CA LEU A 52 -15.12 7.53 7.72
C LEU A 52 -16.01 8.67 8.26
N ALA A 53 -16.87 9.23 7.41
CA ALA A 53 -17.81 10.27 7.81
C ALA A 53 -18.91 9.74 8.75
N ALA A 54 -19.48 8.56 8.47
CA ALA A 54 -20.50 7.92 9.31
C ALA A 54 -19.93 7.47 10.67
N SER A 55 -18.66 7.05 10.73
CA SER A 55 -18.00 6.58 11.95
C SER A 55 -17.82 7.65 13.03
N ALA A 56 -18.07 8.93 12.74
CA ALA A 56 -18.14 9.98 13.75
C ALA A 56 -19.30 9.77 14.76
N TRP A 57 -20.28 8.92 14.42
CA TRP A 57 -21.50 8.70 15.17
C TRP A 57 -21.69 7.25 15.63
N LEU A 58 -20.59 6.51 15.82
CA LEU A 58 -20.65 5.12 16.28
C LEU A 58 -21.47 4.99 17.58
N ASP A 59 -22.46 4.11 17.56
CA ASP A 59 -23.41 3.93 18.64
C ASP A 59 -22.93 2.84 19.62
N GLU A 60 -22.40 3.27 20.77
CA GLU A 60 -22.00 2.37 21.87
C GLU A 60 -23.18 1.60 22.49
N SER A 61 -24.43 2.00 22.20
CA SER A 61 -25.62 1.30 22.66
C SER A 61 -26.12 0.22 21.70
N ALA A 62 -25.54 0.12 20.49
CA ALA A 62 -25.88 -0.90 19.52
C ALA A 62 -25.52 -2.32 20.03
N PRO A 63 -26.15 -3.39 19.51
CA PRO A 63 -25.76 -4.76 19.84
C PRO A 63 -24.27 -5.03 19.55
N PRO A 64 -23.59 -5.89 20.33
CA PRO A 64 -22.14 -6.13 20.17
C PRO A 64 -21.69 -6.53 18.75
N ASP A 65 -22.45 -7.39 18.06
CA ASP A 65 -22.11 -7.76 16.69
C ASP A 65 -22.22 -6.57 15.73
N CYS A 66 -23.24 -5.72 15.88
CA CYS A 66 -23.35 -4.49 15.12
C CYS A 66 -22.17 -3.53 15.38
N GLN A 67 -21.74 -3.42 16.64
CA GLN A 67 -20.57 -2.63 16.99
C GLN A 67 -19.28 -3.18 16.37
N HIS A 68 -19.09 -4.50 16.36
CA HIS A 68 -17.92 -5.12 15.71
C HIS A 68 -17.92 -4.88 14.20
N GLU A 69 -19.08 -4.95 13.55
CA GLU A 69 -19.20 -4.68 12.11
C GLU A 69 -18.83 -3.25 11.76
N ASP A 70 -19.40 -2.28 12.50
CA ASP A 70 -19.17 -0.86 12.24
C ASP A 70 -17.74 -0.45 12.59
N TYR A 71 -17.15 -1.08 13.62
CA TYR A 71 -15.74 -0.90 13.96
C TYR A 71 -14.82 -1.52 12.89
N PHE A 72 -15.15 -2.70 12.37
CA PHE A 72 -14.41 -3.30 11.25
C PHE A 72 -14.44 -2.41 10.02
N ALA A 73 -15.61 -1.87 9.67
CA ALA A 73 -15.77 -0.95 8.57
C ALA A 73 -14.89 0.29 8.74
N LEU A 74 -14.89 0.91 9.93
CA LEU A 74 -14.00 2.02 10.27
C LEU A 74 -12.52 1.64 10.07
N CYS A 75 -12.07 0.52 10.63
CA CYS A 75 -10.68 0.09 10.47
C CYS A 75 -10.31 -0.13 9.00
N LEU A 76 -11.19 -0.75 8.22
CA LEU A 76 -10.95 -1.01 6.80
C LEU A 76 -10.84 0.28 6.00
N ALA A 77 -11.77 1.22 6.21
CA ALA A 77 -11.76 2.52 5.53
C ALA A 77 -10.58 3.41 5.95
N ALA A 78 -10.23 3.41 7.24
CA ALA A 78 -9.09 4.15 7.77
C ALA A 78 -7.75 3.62 7.22
N HIS A 79 -7.64 2.30 7.10
CA HIS A 79 -6.48 1.66 6.49
C HIS A 79 -6.36 2.02 5.01
N HIS A 80 -7.44 1.87 4.23
CA HIS A 80 -7.48 2.26 2.81
C HIS A 80 -7.04 3.71 2.60
N ALA A 81 -7.57 4.62 3.43
CA ALA A 81 -7.29 6.05 3.37
C ALA A 81 -5.83 6.40 3.67
N THR A 82 -5.09 5.55 4.39
CA THR A 82 -3.79 5.93 4.96
C THR A 82 -2.64 5.01 4.59
N VAL A 83 -2.88 3.82 4.05
CA VAL A 83 -1.83 2.80 3.86
C VAL A 83 -0.68 3.22 2.93
N ALA A 84 -0.98 3.99 1.89
CA ALA A 84 0.03 4.52 0.96
C ALA A 84 0.62 5.88 1.40
N THR A 85 0.28 6.36 2.60
CA THR A 85 0.81 7.62 3.14
C THR A 85 2.10 7.41 3.93
N TYR A 86 2.64 8.48 4.52
CA TYR A 86 3.86 8.41 5.31
C TYR A 86 3.67 7.70 6.65
N VAL A 87 2.52 7.87 7.31
CA VAL A 87 2.26 7.34 8.65
C VAL A 87 0.91 6.65 8.68
N PRO A 88 0.80 5.41 8.17
CA PRO A 88 -0.48 4.71 8.09
C PRO A 88 -1.08 4.45 9.47
N THR A 89 -2.39 4.23 9.51
CA THR A 89 -3.10 3.81 10.73
C THR A 89 -2.66 2.43 11.19
N ASP A 90 -2.66 2.20 12.50
CA ASP A 90 -2.24 0.93 13.11
C ASP A 90 -3.43 -0.03 13.30
N VAL A 91 -4.09 -0.39 12.20
CA VAL A 91 -5.31 -1.22 12.23
C VAL A 91 -5.25 -2.44 11.33
N ASP A 92 -4.14 -2.65 10.61
CA ASP A 92 -3.90 -3.75 9.67
C ASP A 92 -4.17 -5.13 10.30
N SER A 93 -3.55 -5.43 11.43
CA SER A 93 -3.70 -6.70 12.14
C SER A 93 -5.13 -6.93 12.62
N LYS A 94 -5.89 -5.85 12.85
CA LYS A 94 -7.29 -5.93 13.29
C LYS A 94 -8.16 -6.47 12.16
N ILE A 95 -8.06 -5.88 10.97
CA ILE A 95 -8.85 -6.26 9.79
C ILE A 95 -8.34 -7.53 9.09
N ARG A 96 -7.06 -7.89 9.28
CA ARG A 96 -6.49 -9.13 8.73
C ARG A 96 -6.89 -10.39 9.49
N GLY A 97 -7.23 -10.29 10.78
CA GLY A 97 -7.59 -11.50 11.53
C GLY A 97 -8.20 -11.30 12.91
N LEU A 98 -7.81 -10.29 13.68
CA LEU A 98 -8.26 -10.19 15.08
C LEU A 98 -9.77 -9.93 15.17
N LEU A 99 -10.33 -9.04 14.35
CA LEU A 99 -11.76 -8.73 14.36
C LEU A 99 -12.60 -9.87 13.80
N TRP A 100 -12.13 -10.56 12.76
CA TRP A 100 -12.79 -11.76 12.24
C TRP A 100 -13.03 -12.82 13.31
N ARG A 101 -12.08 -12.96 14.26
CA ARG A 101 -12.20 -13.90 15.38
C ARG A 101 -13.16 -13.45 16.47
N GLN A 102 -13.54 -12.18 16.54
CA GLN A 102 -14.51 -11.69 17.54
C GLN A 102 -15.95 -11.93 17.08
N ILE A 103 -16.20 -11.95 15.78
CA ILE A 103 -17.55 -12.05 15.22
C ILE A 103 -17.96 -13.52 15.20
N ARG A 104 -19.07 -13.83 15.88
CA ARG A 104 -19.59 -15.20 16.04
C ARG A 104 -20.70 -15.52 15.06
N ASP A 105 -21.55 -14.55 14.81
CA ASP A 105 -22.69 -14.68 13.91
C ASP A 105 -22.26 -14.85 12.45
N ARG A 106 -22.88 -15.81 11.75
CA ARG A 106 -22.53 -16.16 10.37
C ARG A 106 -22.95 -15.07 9.40
N ASP A 107 -24.12 -14.47 9.58
CA ASP A 107 -24.62 -13.41 8.71
C ASP A 107 -23.75 -12.17 8.80
N SER A 108 -23.26 -11.85 10.01
CA SER A 108 -22.30 -10.77 10.24
C SER A 108 -20.96 -11.02 9.53
N ILE A 109 -20.44 -12.26 9.57
CA ILE A 109 -19.22 -12.65 8.81
C ILE A 109 -19.45 -12.45 7.30
N ARG A 110 -20.61 -12.87 6.78
CA ARG A 110 -20.99 -12.71 5.37
C ARG A 110 -21.06 -11.23 4.97
N ARG A 111 -21.70 -10.39 5.77
CA ARG A 111 -21.77 -8.93 5.55
C ARG A 111 -20.39 -8.28 5.48
N LEU A 112 -19.50 -8.65 6.39
CA LEU A 112 -18.13 -8.11 6.37
C LEU A 112 -17.29 -8.62 5.20
N PHE A 113 -17.51 -9.86 4.78
CA PHE A 113 -16.91 -10.37 3.55
C PHE A 113 -17.40 -9.54 2.36
N ASP A 114 -18.71 -9.30 2.23
CA ASP A 114 -19.27 -8.51 1.14
C ASP A 114 -18.79 -7.04 1.18
N LEU A 115 -18.55 -6.47 2.37
CA LEU A 115 -17.86 -5.19 2.52
C LEU A 115 -16.40 -5.25 2.04
N THR A 116 -15.66 -6.31 2.39
CA THR A 116 -14.29 -6.53 1.93
C THR A 116 -14.22 -6.61 0.40
N ILE A 117 -15.15 -7.33 -0.24
CA ILE A 117 -15.23 -7.40 -1.70
C ILE A 117 -15.50 -6.01 -2.32
N ARG A 118 -16.42 -5.23 -1.73
CA ARG A 118 -16.69 -3.86 -2.19
C ARG A 118 -15.48 -2.94 -2.06
N ALA A 119 -14.65 -3.12 -1.02
CA ALA A 119 -13.47 -2.30 -0.79
C ALA A 119 -12.43 -2.37 -1.93
N HIS A 120 -12.40 -3.47 -2.69
CA HIS A 120 -11.55 -3.59 -3.88
C HIS A 120 -11.87 -2.55 -4.97
N SER A 121 -13.09 -2.00 -4.96
CA SER A 121 -13.55 -1.00 -5.94
C SER A 121 -13.39 0.45 -5.47
N TRP A 122 -12.82 0.67 -4.29
CA TRP A 122 -12.63 2.01 -3.75
C TRP A 122 -11.57 2.79 -4.52
N ASP A 123 -11.78 4.09 -4.66
CA ASP A 123 -10.87 4.95 -5.41
C ASP A 123 -9.49 5.01 -4.72
N LEU A 124 -8.45 5.01 -5.57
CA LEU A 124 -7.05 5.12 -5.17
C LEU A 124 -6.48 6.50 -5.48
N ALA A 125 -7.07 7.25 -6.41
CA ALA A 125 -6.49 8.47 -6.96
C ALA A 125 -6.27 9.55 -5.89
N THR A 126 -7.13 9.58 -4.89
CA THR A 126 -7.07 10.55 -3.78
C THR A 126 -6.16 10.13 -2.62
N VAL A 127 -5.76 8.85 -2.54
CA VAL A 127 -5.05 8.29 -1.36
C VAL A 127 -3.69 7.67 -1.70
N SER A 128 -3.35 7.54 -2.98
CA SER A 128 -2.13 6.86 -3.41
C SER A 128 -1.51 7.46 -4.67
N ARG A 129 -0.17 7.55 -4.67
CA ARG A 129 0.65 7.79 -5.86
C ARG A 129 1.41 6.53 -6.30
N ARG A 130 1.11 5.39 -5.67
CA ARG A 130 1.77 4.09 -5.89
C ARG A 130 0.88 3.15 -6.70
N VAL A 131 0.39 3.66 -7.83
CA VAL A 131 -0.53 2.94 -8.70
C VAL A 131 0.09 2.79 -10.09
N SER A 132 0.15 1.56 -10.57
CA SER A 132 0.54 1.23 -11.94
C SER A 132 -0.72 0.94 -12.76
N TRP A 133 -0.99 1.75 -13.78
CA TRP A 133 -2.14 1.54 -14.67
C TRP A 133 -1.74 0.64 -15.83
N VAL A 134 -2.33 -0.56 -15.89
CA VAL A 134 -2.04 -1.54 -16.93
C VAL A 134 -3.25 -1.69 -17.86
N THR A 135 -3.07 -1.35 -19.12
CA THR A 135 -4.13 -1.46 -20.15
C THR A 135 -4.71 -2.86 -20.18
N GLY A 136 -6.03 -2.97 -20.06
CA GLY A 136 -6.74 -4.26 -20.04
C GLY A 136 -6.81 -4.96 -18.68
N PHE A 137 -6.06 -4.49 -17.67
CA PHE A 137 -6.03 -5.08 -16.33
C PHE A 137 -6.41 -4.11 -15.21
N GLY A 138 -6.44 -2.81 -15.49
CA GLY A 138 -6.79 -1.78 -14.50
C GLY A 138 -5.60 -1.37 -13.62
N PRO A 139 -5.87 -0.76 -12.44
CA PRO A 139 -4.82 -0.33 -11.53
C PRO A 139 -4.22 -1.54 -10.78
N VAL A 140 -2.90 -1.53 -10.57
CA VAL A 140 -2.22 -2.42 -9.63
C VAL A 140 -1.41 -1.58 -8.64
N SER A 141 -1.58 -1.83 -7.36
CA SER A 141 -1.06 -1.00 -6.28
C SER A 141 -0.86 -1.81 -5.00
N GLY A 142 -0.28 -1.19 -3.98
CA GLY A 142 -0.18 -1.84 -2.66
C GLY A 142 -1.53 -2.05 -1.97
N HIS A 143 -2.56 -1.30 -2.35
CA HIS A 143 -3.91 -1.48 -1.82
C HIS A 143 -4.51 -2.85 -2.18
N ASP A 144 -4.09 -3.44 -3.30
CA ASP A 144 -4.52 -4.79 -3.68
C ASP A 144 -3.97 -5.84 -2.69
N GLY A 145 -2.74 -5.65 -2.19
CA GLY A 145 -2.14 -6.45 -1.12
C GLY A 145 -2.88 -6.35 0.20
N GLU A 146 -3.26 -5.13 0.56
CA GLU A 146 -4.05 -4.89 1.76
C GLU A 146 -5.42 -5.55 1.65
N TRP A 147 -6.08 -5.44 0.50
CA TRP A 147 -7.32 -6.14 0.21
C TRP A 147 -7.16 -7.66 0.27
N LEU A 148 -6.13 -8.22 -0.39
CA LEU A 148 -5.80 -9.65 -0.40
C LEU A 148 -5.62 -10.18 1.03
N SER A 149 -4.94 -9.43 1.89
CA SER A 149 -4.70 -9.81 3.29
C SER A 149 -6.00 -9.89 4.11
N VAL A 150 -6.93 -8.96 3.88
CA VAL A 150 -8.25 -8.94 4.55
C VAL A 150 -9.15 -10.04 4.00
N ALA A 151 -9.15 -10.25 2.68
CA ALA A 151 -9.89 -11.32 2.02
C ALA A 151 -9.39 -12.71 2.48
N ALA A 152 -8.08 -12.88 2.66
CA ALA A 152 -7.50 -14.10 3.24
C ALA A 152 -7.93 -14.29 4.70
N GLY A 153 -8.00 -13.22 5.50
CA GLY A 153 -8.58 -13.25 6.84
C GLY A 153 -10.05 -13.72 6.84
N ALA A 154 -10.86 -13.18 5.93
CA ALA A 154 -12.25 -13.58 5.74
C ALA A 154 -12.37 -15.07 5.37
N LEU A 155 -11.59 -15.53 4.39
CA LEU A 155 -11.53 -16.94 3.98
C LEU A 155 -11.22 -17.86 5.16
N GLY A 156 -10.17 -17.55 5.94
CA GLY A 156 -9.82 -18.32 7.12
C GLY A 156 -10.96 -18.41 8.13
N ARG A 157 -11.67 -17.29 8.35
CA ARG A 157 -12.83 -17.27 9.26
C ARG A 157 -14.00 -18.08 8.72
N LEU A 158 -14.31 -17.97 7.44
CA LEU A 158 -15.40 -18.70 6.76
C LEU A 158 -15.20 -20.21 6.81
N LEU A 159 -13.96 -20.68 6.58
CA LEU A 159 -13.60 -22.09 6.77
C LEU A 159 -13.81 -22.55 8.21
N THR A 160 -13.40 -21.72 9.17
CA THR A 160 -13.53 -22.03 10.61
C THR A 160 -14.99 -22.23 11.03
N VAL A 161 -15.92 -21.46 10.46
CA VAL A 161 -17.36 -21.57 10.77
C VAL A 161 -18.14 -22.51 9.85
N GLY A 162 -17.44 -23.22 8.95
CA GLY A 162 -18.02 -24.20 8.03
C GLY A 162 -18.91 -23.59 6.95
N ASP A 163 -18.68 -22.34 6.54
CA ASP A 163 -19.46 -21.68 5.50
C ASP A 163 -18.85 -21.90 4.12
N ALA A 164 -19.09 -23.08 3.56
CA ALA A 164 -18.45 -23.53 2.31
C ALA A 164 -18.75 -22.62 1.11
N GLU A 165 -19.98 -22.08 1.02
CA GLU A 165 -20.41 -21.21 -0.07
C GLU A 165 -19.56 -19.92 -0.11
N TYR A 166 -19.50 -19.21 1.01
CA TYR A 166 -18.74 -17.96 1.09
C TYR A 166 -17.23 -18.22 1.10
N ALA A 167 -16.77 -19.34 1.65
CA ALA A 167 -15.37 -19.74 1.56
C ALA A 167 -14.94 -19.89 0.09
N GLU A 168 -15.75 -20.50 -0.79
CA GLU A 168 -15.38 -20.55 -2.19
C GLU A 168 -15.46 -19.21 -2.91
N ARG A 169 -16.44 -18.36 -2.56
CA ARG A 169 -16.48 -16.99 -3.08
C ARG A 169 -15.21 -16.21 -2.71
N ALA A 170 -14.73 -16.33 -1.47
CA ALA A 170 -13.51 -15.67 -1.02
C ALA A 170 -12.26 -16.22 -1.71
N SER A 171 -12.13 -17.54 -1.81
CA SER A 171 -11.08 -18.24 -2.54
C SER A 171 -11.03 -17.81 -4.02
N ALA A 172 -12.18 -17.78 -4.69
CA ALA A 172 -12.28 -17.35 -6.09
C ALA A 172 -11.90 -15.87 -6.28
N ALA A 173 -12.28 -14.99 -5.35
CA ALA A 173 -11.90 -13.58 -5.39
C ALA A 173 -10.38 -13.38 -5.26
N ILE A 174 -9.75 -14.05 -4.29
CA ILE A 174 -8.29 -14.02 -4.10
C ILE A 174 -7.58 -14.55 -5.35
N ASP A 175 -8.04 -15.67 -5.89
CA ASP A 175 -7.44 -16.27 -7.08
C ASP A 175 -7.58 -15.39 -8.33
N ALA A 176 -8.75 -14.78 -8.53
CA ALA A 176 -8.99 -13.87 -9.64
C ALA A 176 -8.04 -12.67 -9.60
N GLU A 177 -7.80 -12.12 -8.40
CA GLU A 177 -6.90 -10.99 -8.23
C GLU A 177 -5.43 -11.37 -8.48
N LEU A 178 -4.98 -12.49 -7.92
CA LEU A 178 -3.62 -12.99 -8.18
C LEU A 178 -3.39 -13.31 -9.67
N ARG A 179 -4.39 -13.87 -10.36
CA ARG A 179 -4.35 -14.07 -11.82
C ARG A 179 -4.25 -12.74 -12.57
N ARG A 180 -5.02 -11.73 -12.15
CA ARG A 180 -5.01 -10.40 -12.76
C ARG A 180 -3.64 -9.76 -12.64
N GLU A 181 -3.03 -9.77 -11.45
CA GLU A 181 -1.70 -9.23 -11.20
C GLU A 181 -0.62 -9.96 -12.01
N ALA A 182 -0.64 -11.30 -12.00
CA ALA A 182 0.30 -12.11 -12.77
C ALA A 182 0.17 -11.82 -14.28
N ALA A 183 -1.06 -11.73 -14.79
CA ALA A 183 -1.32 -11.43 -16.20
C ALA A 183 -0.88 -10.01 -16.57
N ALA A 184 -1.15 -9.02 -15.70
CA ALA A 184 -0.70 -7.65 -15.89
C ALA A 184 0.84 -7.55 -15.97
N PHE A 185 1.55 -8.29 -15.11
CA PHE A 185 3.01 -8.37 -15.17
C PHE A 185 3.51 -8.99 -16.47
N LEU A 186 2.98 -10.16 -16.85
CA LEU A 186 3.39 -10.82 -18.10
C LEU A 186 3.10 -9.95 -19.33
N HIS A 187 1.96 -9.25 -19.33
CA HIS A 187 1.58 -8.32 -20.38
C HIS A 187 2.57 -7.16 -20.54
N LEU A 188 3.00 -6.51 -19.44
CA LEU A 188 4.00 -5.44 -19.50
C LEU A 188 5.40 -5.96 -19.83
N ALA A 189 5.83 -7.07 -19.23
CA ALA A 189 7.16 -7.64 -19.44
C ALA A 189 7.41 -8.02 -20.91
N ALA A 190 6.36 -8.39 -21.63
CA ALA A 190 6.40 -8.71 -23.06
C ALA A 190 6.60 -7.48 -23.97
N GLN A 191 6.36 -6.25 -23.49
CA GLN A 191 6.37 -5.04 -24.30
C GLN A 191 7.72 -4.29 -24.23
N PRO A 192 8.42 -4.10 -25.37
CA PRO A 192 9.56 -3.20 -25.44
C PRO A 192 9.16 -1.76 -25.05
N GLY A 193 10.02 -1.07 -24.30
CA GLY A 193 9.80 0.31 -23.88
C GLY A 193 8.95 0.49 -22.63
N ARG A 194 8.45 -0.61 -22.03
CA ARG A 194 7.66 -0.60 -20.78
C ARG A 194 8.44 -1.15 -19.58
N GLU A 195 9.76 -1.18 -19.66
CA GLU A 195 10.60 -1.85 -18.67
C GLU A 195 10.55 -1.17 -17.29
N ILE A 196 10.56 0.16 -17.23
CA ILE A 196 10.48 0.89 -15.95
C ILE A 196 9.12 0.70 -15.28
N GLU A 197 8.04 0.67 -16.06
CA GLU A 197 6.71 0.36 -15.55
C GLU A 197 6.60 -1.08 -15.06
N THR A 198 7.24 -2.02 -15.76
CA THR A 198 7.35 -3.41 -15.31
C THR A 198 8.06 -3.49 -13.94
N MET A 199 9.13 -2.72 -13.73
CA MET A 199 9.82 -2.68 -12.43
C MET A 199 8.97 -2.09 -11.31
N ARG A 200 8.19 -1.03 -11.59
CA ARG A 200 7.24 -0.46 -10.62
C ARG A 200 6.17 -1.48 -10.25
N LEU A 201 5.62 -2.17 -11.23
CA LEU A 201 4.61 -3.21 -11.01
C LEU A 201 5.15 -4.37 -10.15
N VAL A 202 6.40 -4.77 -10.37
CA VAL A 202 7.09 -5.79 -9.56
C VAL A 202 7.13 -5.43 -8.08
N MET A 203 7.32 -4.15 -7.73
CA MET A 203 7.29 -3.69 -6.34
C MET A 203 5.92 -3.91 -5.70
N SER A 204 4.85 -3.48 -6.38
CA SER A 204 3.48 -3.62 -5.90
C SER A 204 3.13 -5.09 -5.70
N ILE A 205 3.31 -5.93 -6.72
CA ILE A 205 2.93 -7.35 -6.63
C ILE A 205 3.74 -8.06 -5.54
N THR A 206 5.04 -7.83 -5.42
CA THR A 206 5.84 -8.48 -4.38
C THR A 206 5.39 -8.08 -2.97
N HIS A 207 5.03 -6.81 -2.78
CA HIS A 207 4.42 -6.35 -1.54
C HIS A 207 3.08 -7.03 -1.27
N ASN A 208 2.22 -7.13 -2.30
CA ASN A 208 0.90 -7.74 -2.19
C ASN A 208 0.95 -9.21 -1.78
N LEU A 209 1.90 -9.98 -2.34
CA LEU A 209 2.14 -11.36 -1.95
C LEU A 209 2.60 -11.48 -0.48
N GLY A 210 3.38 -10.52 0.01
CA GLY A 210 3.80 -10.46 1.40
C GLY A 210 2.65 -10.13 2.37
N ASP A 211 1.69 -9.31 1.96
CA ASP A 211 0.50 -9.00 2.75
C ASP A 211 -0.52 -10.15 2.73
N LEU A 212 -0.65 -10.85 1.60
CA LEU A 212 -1.40 -12.10 1.53
C LEU A 212 -0.88 -13.13 2.56
N ASP A 213 0.43 -13.36 2.61
CA ASP A 213 1.06 -14.24 3.61
C ASP A 213 0.78 -13.76 5.06
N GLN A 214 0.75 -12.45 5.30
CA GLN A 214 0.36 -11.89 6.61
C GLN A 214 -1.11 -12.18 6.95
N GLY A 215 -2.04 -12.09 6.00
CA GLY A 215 -3.43 -12.50 6.20
C GLY A 215 -3.56 -13.99 6.53
N LEU A 216 -2.86 -14.84 5.78
CA LEU A 216 -2.82 -16.29 6.00
C LEU A 216 -2.21 -16.67 7.36
N SER A 217 -1.33 -15.83 7.92
CA SER A 217 -0.71 -16.08 9.23
C SER A 217 -1.72 -16.11 10.40
N PHE A 218 -2.91 -15.51 10.22
CA PHE A 218 -3.98 -15.54 11.22
C PHE A 218 -4.82 -16.82 11.18
N TRP A 219 -4.57 -17.74 10.24
CA TRP A 219 -5.34 -18.98 10.15
C TRP A 219 -4.95 -19.95 11.25
N ASP A 220 -5.94 -20.69 11.75
CA ASP A 220 -5.69 -21.79 12.70
C ASP A 220 -4.75 -22.83 12.05
N PRO A 221 -3.59 -23.14 12.67
CA PRO A 221 -2.67 -24.15 12.16
C PRO A 221 -3.24 -25.58 12.24
N HIS A 222 -4.26 -25.81 13.08
CA HIS A 222 -4.88 -27.12 13.29
C HIS A 222 -6.16 -27.32 12.46
N ALA A 223 -6.66 -26.28 11.80
CA ALA A 223 -7.81 -26.41 10.91
C ALA A 223 -7.44 -27.12 9.60
N SER A 224 -8.39 -27.88 9.03
CA SER A 224 -8.24 -28.53 7.72
C SER A 224 -8.28 -27.49 6.58
N ASN A 225 -7.18 -26.75 6.41
CA ASN A 225 -7.03 -25.68 5.42
C ASN A 225 -5.79 -25.88 4.52
N ALA A 226 -5.18 -27.06 4.57
CA ALA A 226 -3.94 -27.39 3.87
C ALA A 226 -4.02 -27.15 2.36
N ALA A 227 -5.15 -27.51 1.73
CA ALA A 227 -5.35 -27.28 0.29
C ALA A 227 -5.25 -25.79 -0.07
N TRP A 228 -5.87 -24.91 0.72
CA TRP A 228 -5.89 -23.47 0.43
C TRP A 228 -4.55 -22.81 0.77
N ARG A 229 -3.89 -23.24 1.86
CA ARG A 229 -2.52 -22.81 2.15
C ARG A 229 -1.57 -23.17 1.02
N SER A 230 -1.66 -24.38 0.47
CA SER A 230 -0.84 -24.80 -0.68
C SER A 230 -1.10 -23.97 -1.94
N ARG A 231 -2.30 -23.40 -2.09
CA ARG A 231 -2.66 -22.56 -3.24
C ARG A 231 -2.13 -21.13 -3.12
N PHE A 232 -2.27 -20.52 -1.94
CA PHE A 232 -2.08 -19.07 -1.78
C PHE A 232 -0.84 -18.65 -0.98
N SER A 233 -0.26 -19.54 -0.17
CA SER A 233 0.89 -19.15 0.67
C SER A 233 2.20 -19.20 -0.11
N ARG A 234 3.15 -18.34 0.30
CA ARG A 234 4.56 -18.42 -0.08
C ARG A 234 4.82 -18.32 -1.59
N LEU A 235 3.94 -17.61 -2.30
CA LEU A 235 3.99 -17.44 -3.77
C LEU A 235 5.21 -16.65 -4.27
N ALA A 236 5.75 -15.76 -3.43
CA ALA A 236 7.02 -15.06 -3.67
C ALA A 236 8.25 -15.84 -3.15
N HIS A 237 8.05 -17.08 -2.68
CA HIS A 237 9.05 -17.89 -2.00
C HIS A 237 9.09 -19.32 -2.57
N GLU A 238 8.95 -20.37 -1.76
CA GLU A 238 9.06 -21.77 -2.19
C GLU A 238 7.87 -22.29 -3.02
N ASN A 239 6.72 -21.60 -3.02
CA ASN A 239 5.55 -22.04 -3.76
C ASN A 239 5.62 -21.62 -5.23
N THR A 240 6.13 -22.52 -6.07
CA THR A 240 6.47 -22.24 -7.47
C THR A 240 5.42 -22.71 -8.48
N ARG A 241 4.48 -23.57 -8.08
CA ARG A 241 3.54 -24.23 -9.00
C ARG A 241 2.39 -23.32 -9.44
N PRO A 242 1.72 -22.56 -8.56
CA PRO A 242 0.59 -21.72 -8.96
C PRO A 242 0.99 -20.65 -9.99
N TYR A 243 0.03 -20.27 -10.84
CA TYR A 243 0.16 -19.15 -11.79
C TYR A 243 1.35 -19.27 -12.74
N GLY A 244 1.68 -20.49 -13.16
CA GLY A 244 2.77 -20.77 -14.10
C GLY A 244 4.15 -20.30 -13.62
N GLY A 245 4.35 -20.09 -12.31
CA GLY A 245 5.60 -19.57 -11.76
C GLY A 245 5.85 -18.08 -12.02
N ALA A 246 4.85 -17.30 -12.48
CA ALA A 246 5.00 -15.86 -12.73
C ALA A 246 5.52 -15.10 -11.51
N PHE A 247 5.02 -15.44 -10.31
CA PHE A 247 5.44 -14.81 -9.05
C PHE A 247 6.90 -15.07 -8.68
N GLN A 248 7.50 -16.17 -9.16
CA GLN A 248 8.92 -16.45 -8.95
C GLN A 248 9.80 -15.51 -9.79
N LEU A 249 9.36 -15.20 -11.00
CA LEU A 249 10.04 -14.24 -11.86
C LEU A 249 9.95 -12.83 -11.27
N ILE A 250 8.77 -12.45 -10.80
CA ILE A 250 8.52 -11.17 -10.11
C ILE A 250 9.39 -11.05 -8.85
N ALA A 251 9.35 -12.04 -7.96
CA ALA A 251 10.10 -12.03 -6.71
C ALA A 251 11.61 -11.94 -6.94
N ARG A 252 12.13 -12.62 -7.99
CA ARG A 252 13.54 -12.54 -8.37
C ARG A 252 13.93 -11.14 -8.83
N LEU A 253 13.15 -10.52 -9.72
CA LEU A 253 13.39 -9.14 -10.16
C LEU A 253 13.38 -8.16 -8.98
N TYR A 254 12.42 -8.32 -8.06
CA TYR A 254 12.35 -7.49 -6.87
C TYR A 254 13.58 -7.66 -5.99
N LYS A 255 13.92 -8.90 -5.62
CA LYS A 255 15.04 -9.20 -4.71
C LYS A 255 16.37 -8.67 -5.25
N ASP A 256 16.61 -8.87 -6.54
CA ASP A 256 17.90 -8.55 -7.16
C ASP A 256 18.11 -7.05 -7.41
N ASN A 257 17.04 -6.25 -7.44
CA ASN A 257 17.11 -4.87 -7.94
C ASN A 257 16.36 -3.82 -7.12
N LEU A 258 15.34 -4.20 -6.35
CA LEU A 258 14.36 -3.28 -5.75
C LEU A 258 14.16 -3.50 -4.25
N ALA A 259 14.77 -4.53 -3.64
CA ALA A 259 14.57 -4.83 -2.22
C ALA A 259 14.92 -3.66 -1.30
N SER A 260 15.97 -2.90 -1.61
CA SER A 260 16.34 -1.68 -0.87
C SER A 260 15.31 -0.55 -1.04
N GLU A 261 14.50 -0.56 -2.09
CA GLU A 261 13.45 0.44 -2.33
C GLU A 261 12.16 0.15 -1.58
N GLY A 262 11.92 -1.11 -1.19
CA GLY A 262 10.74 -1.51 -0.42
C GLY A 262 10.82 -1.20 1.08
N HIS A 263 11.89 -0.53 1.54
CA HIS A 263 11.99 -0.15 2.94
C HIS A 263 10.91 0.88 3.31
N ARG A 264 10.29 0.69 4.47
CA ARG A 264 9.38 1.68 5.06
C ARG A 264 10.12 3.02 5.11
N HIS A 265 9.58 4.04 4.45
CA HIS A 265 10.19 5.37 4.29
C HIS A 265 10.20 6.19 5.60
N TYR A 266 10.74 5.60 6.68
CA TYR A 266 10.83 6.17 8.03
C TYR A 266 11.42 7.59 8.05
N PRO A 267 12.45 7.95 7.27
CA PRO A 267 12.97 9.31 7.24
C PRO A 267 11.93 10.37 6.87
N LEU A 268 10.96 10.04 6.01
CA LEU A 268 9.93 10.98 5.56
C LEU A 268 8.74 11.09 6.51
N ARG A 269 8.61 10.19 7.51
CA ARG A 269 7.48 10.18 8.45
C ARG A 269 7.37 11.45 9.27
N SER A 270 8.51 12.04 9.66
CA SER A 270 8.54 13.26 10.46
C SER A 270 8.24 14.52 9.67
N VAL A 271 8.27 14.46 8.33
CA VAL A 271 8.11 15.62 7.45
C VAL A 271 6.62 15.92 7.26
N ARG A 272 6.02 16.62 8.23
CA ARG A 272 4.60 16.98 8.22
C ARG A 272 4.14 17.73 6.96
N PRO A 273 4.94 18.64 6.36
CA PRO A 273 4.52 19.36 5.16
C PRO A 273 4.14 18.47 3.98
N LEU A 274 4.73 17.27 3.86
CA LEU A 274 4.40 16.31 2.80
C LEU A 274 2.97 15.74 2.91
N ARG A 275 2.31 15.94 4.06
CA ARG A 275 0.93 15.47 4.29
C ARG A 275 -0.13 16.49 3.85
N ARG A 276 0.27 17.68 3.41
CA ARG A 276 -0.67 18.77 3.07
C ARG A 276 -1.46 18.53 1.77
N SER A 277 -0.99 17.64 0.90
CA SER A 277 -1.62 17.32 -0.39
C SER A 277 -1.39 15.86 -0.77
N ALA A 278 -2.37 15.24 -1.42
CA ALA A 278 -2.22 13.90 -2.01
C ALA A 278 -1.14 13.85 -3.11
N GLU A 279 -0.89 14.98 -3.79
CA GLU A 279 0.16 15.08 -4.82
C GLU A 279 1.57 14.87 -4.24
N LEU A 280 1.77 15.25 -2.98
CA LEU A 280 3.04 15.13 -2.28
C LEU A 280 3.30 13.73 -1.73
N LEU A 281 2.36 12.78 -1.85
CA LEU A 281 2.59 11.40 -1.48
C LEU A 281 3.69 10.76 -2.34
N LEU A 282 4.50 9.91 -1.71
CA LEU A 282 5.65 9.31 -2.36
C LEU A 282 5.22 8.22 -3.37
N PRO A 283 5.59 8.33 -4.67
CA PRO A 283 5.30 7.31 -5.66
C PRO A 283 6.22 6.08 -5.49
N LEU A 284 6.06 5.09 -6.37
CA LEU A 284 6.92 3.91 -6.39
C LEU A 284 8.35 4.28 -6.82
N GLY A 285 9.33 3.86 -6.01
CA GLY A 285 10.74 3.96 -6.34
C GLY A 285 11.15 3.03 -7.49
N PRO A 286 12.42 3.06 -7.90
CA PRO A 286 13.46 4.01 -7.49
C PRO A 286 13.46 5.31 -8.31
N CYS A 287 12.60 5.44 -9.32
CA CYS A 287 12.62 6.58 -10.25
C CYS A 287 11.81 7.76 -9.68
N LEU A 288 12.41 8.47 -8.70
CA LEU A 288 11.75 9.55 -7.94
C LEU A 288 12.11 10.96 -8.43
N ASP A 289 12.75 11.11 -9.59
CA ASP A 289 13.12 12.40 -10.17
C ASP A 289 11.92 13.37 -10.28
N GLU A 290 10.81 12.91 -10.86
CA GLU A 290 9.60 13.73 -11.03
C GLU A 290 8.98 14.15 -9.70
N TRP A 291 9.00 13.27 -8.70
CA TRP A 291 8.51 13.63 -7.36
C TRP A 291 9.44 14.64 -6.67
N GLY A 292 10.74 14.49 -6.85
CA GLY A 292 11.72 15.48 -6.40
C GLY A 292 11.49 16.86 -7.03
N ALA A 293 11.23 16.88 -8.35
CA ALA A 293 10.88 18.09 -9.08
C ALA A 293 9.58 18.72 -8.55
N LEU A 294 8.56 17.90 -8.31
CA LEU A 294 7.30 18.35 -7.71
C LEU A 294 7.54 19.00 -6.34
N VAL A 295 8.30 18.37 -5.44
CA VAL A 295 8.64 18.94 -4.13
C VAL A 295 9.35 20.30 -4.27
N ALA A 296 10.23 20.45 -5.26
CA ALA A 296 10.95 21.70 -5.50
C ALA A 296 10.01 22.85 -5.87
N THR A 297 8.92 22.59 -6.58
CA THR A 297 8.05 23.63 -7.14
C THR A 297 6.66 23.71 -6.49
N HIS A 298 6.30 22.76 -5.63
CA HIS A 298 4.94 22.67 -5.10
C HIS A 298 4.53 23.93 -4.30
N PRO A 299 3.35 24.53 -4.59
CA PRO A 299 2.96 25.83 -4.03
C PRO A 299 2.66 25.78 -2.52
N LEU A 300 2.25 24.62 -1.99
CA LEU A 300 1.98 24.45 -0.55
C LEU A 300 3.24 24.27 0.31
N LEU A 301 4.43 24.26 -0.29
CA LEU A 301 5.70 24.15 0.44
C LEU A 301 6.37 25.53 0.47
N SER A 302 6.88 25.90 1.63
CA SER A 302 7.77 27.05 1.85
C SER A 302 9.25 26.67 1.64
N ALA A 303 10.18 27.60 1.84
CA ALA A 303 11.60 27.29 1.81
C ALA A 303 12.01 26.37 2.98
N ASP A 304 11.44 26.58 4.17
CA ASP A 304 11.70 25.75 5.35
C ASP A 304 11.13 24.35 5.19
N ASP A 305 9.91 24.22 4.64
CA ASP A 305 9.31 22.90 4.37
C ASP A 305 10.18 22.11 3.38
N ARG A 306 10.69 22.76 2.34
CA ARG A 306 11.59 22.17 1.35
C ARG A 306 12.93 21.74 1.96
N MET A 307 13.46 22.53 2.90
CA MET A 307 14.64 22.16 3.66
C MET A 307 14.39 20.90 4.49
N GLU A 308 13.26 20.80 5.20
CA GLU A 308 12.91 19.60 5.97
C GLU A 308 12.85 18.35 5.10
N VAL A 309 12.24 18.46 3.90
CA VAL A 309 12.18 17.35 2.94
C VAL A 309 13.59 16.96 2.47
N LEU A 310 14.41 17.94 2.07
CA LEU A 310 15.78 17.70 1.60
C LEU A 310 16.64 17.05 2.69
N ASP A 311 16.56 17.53 3.93
CA ASP A 311 17.25 16.98 5.09
C ASP A 311 16.83 15.53 5.37
N ALA A 312 15.53 15.22 5.28
CA ALA A 312 15.02 13.87 5.42
C ALA A 312 15.52 12.92 4.32
N LEU A 313 15.58 13.37 3.06
CA LEU A 313 16.12 12.59 1.94
C LEU A 313 17.61 12.30 2.13
N ILE A 314 18.42 13.30 2.48
CA ILE A 314 19.86 13.15 2.73
C ILE A 314 20.12 12.13 3.84
N ARG A 315 19.41 12.24 4.98
CA ARG A 315 19.52 11.27 6.08
C ARG A 315 19.05 9.89 5.66
N GLY A 316 18.03 9.81 4.82
CA GLY A 316 17.52 8.56 4.26
C GLY A 316 18.56 7.84 3.41
N CYS A 317 19.29 8.56 2.55
CA CYS A 317 20.37 8.00 1.74
C CYS A 317 21.45 7.29 2.58
N ARG A 318 21.73 7.80 3.78
CA ARG A 318 22.73 7.19 4.70
C ARG A 318 22.19 5.98 5.45
N LYS A 319 20.92 6.04 5.86
CA LYS A 319 20.31 5.04 6.75
C LYS A 319 19.92 3.76 6.03
N ILE A 320 19.70 3.81 4.73
CA ILE A 320 19.13 2.69 3.96
C ILE A 320 20.14 2.25 2.90
N PRO A 321 20.94 1.20 3.16
CA PRO A 321 21.94 0.71 2.20
C PRO A 321 21.31 0.26 0.88
N GLY A 322 21.92 0.67 -0.22
CA GLY A 322 21.49 0.30 -1.58
C GLY A 322 20.28 1.07 -2.10
N GLN A 323 19.68 1.96 -1.31
CA GLN A 323 18.54 2.77 -1.73
C GLN A 323 18.98 3.86 -2.71
N MET A 324 18.37 3.90 -3.88
CA MET A 324 18.67 4.86 -4.93
C MET A 324 17.59 5.92 -5.10
N GLY A 325 16.34 5.62 -4.73
CA GLY A 325 15.20 6.52 -4.90
C GLY A 325 15.40 7.91 -4.30
N TYR A 326 15.96 8.02 -3.10
CA TYR A 326 16.17 9.34 -2.50
C TYR A 326 17.23 10.17 -3.21
N TYR A 327 18.27 9.57 -3.77
CA TYR A 327 19.22 10.28 -4.62
C TYR A 327 18.53 10.82 -5.88
N ARG A 328 17.60 10.04 -6.46
CA ARG A 328 16.78 10.47 -7.61
C ARG A 328 15.87 11.65 -7.27
N ALA A 329 15.21 11.60 -6.11
CA ALA A 329 14.41 12.72 -5.63
C ALA A 329 15.26 14.00 -5.44
N ILE A 330 16.46 13.88 -4.85
CA ILE A 330 17.37 15.03 -4.69
C ILE A 330 17.82 15.57 -6.06
N ALA A 331 18.14 14.69 -7.01
CA ALA A 331 18.51 15.07 -8.37
C ALA A 331 17.39 15.84 -9.08
N GLY A 332 16.17 15.30 -9.04
CA GLY A 332 14.98 15.93 -9.62
C GLY A 332 14.64 17.27 -8.97
N PHE A 333 14.76 17.37 -7.64
CA PHE A 333 14.60 18.65 -6.93
C PHE A 333 15.58 19.68 -7.50
N ARG A 334 16.88 19.38 -7.49
CA ARG A 334 17.91 20.31 -7.94
C ARG A 334 17.74 20.74 -9.40
N GLN A 335 17.33 19.82 -10.27
CA GLN A 335 17.15 20.09 -11.70
C GLN A 335 15.94 20.98 -11.99
N ALA A 336 14.83 20.80 -11.24
CA ALA A 336 13.60 21.55 -11.47
C ALA A 336 13.69 23.01 -11.04
N ASP A 337 14.33 23.29 -9.90
CA ASP A 337 14.55 24.65 -9.41
C ASP A 337 15.88 24.72 -8.62
N VAL A 338 16.94 25.10 -9.32
CA VAL A 338 18.28 25.29 -8.73
C VAL A 338 18.24 26.33 -7.62
N ALA A 339 17.48 27.41 -7.78
CA ALA A 339 17.43 28.47 -6.78
C ALA A 339 16.70 28.02 -5.51
N ALA A 340 15.60 27.27 -5.64
CA ALA A 340 14.93 26.66 -4.48
C ALA A 340 15.82 25.63 -3.78
N PHE A 341 16.56 24.84 -4.55
CA PHE A 341 17.51 23.87 -3.99
C PHE A 341 18.61 24.56 -3.19
N GLU A 342 19.27 25.58 -3.73
CA GLU A 342 20.33 26.30 -3.01
C GLU A 342 19.79 27.03 -1.78
N ARG A 343 18.56 27.59 -1.84
CA ARG A 343 17.88 28.15 -0.66
C ARG A 343 17.69 27.09 0.42
N ALA A 344 17.10 25.94 0.08
CA ALA A 344 16.90 24.84 1.02
C ALA A 344 18.23 24.31 1.58
N ALA A 345 19.25 24.17 0.74
CA ALA A 345 20.59 23.70 1.12
C ALA A 345 21.31 24.66 2.07
N SER A 346 21.09 25.97 1.93
CA SER A 346 21.66 26.97 2.84
C SER A 346 21.04 26.90 4.24
N LEU A 347 19.77 26.51 4.34
CA LEU A 347 19.03 26.34 5.60
C LEU A 347 19.30 24.99 6.29
N LEU A 348 19.97 24.03 5.62
CA LEU A 348 20.25 22.72 6.19
C LEU A 348 21.09 22.79 7.47
N PRO A 349 20.87 21.87 8.43
CA PRO A 349 21.81 21.64 9.52
C PRO A 349 23.23 21.34 9.01
N ASN A 350 24.25 21.72 9.78
CA ASN A 350 25.66 21.57 9.37
C ASN A 350 26.04 20.13 9.00
N SER A 351 25.50 19.13 9.70
CA SER A 351 25.72 17.71 9.39
C SER A 351 25.22 17.34 7.99
N SER A 352 23.97 17.72 7.67
CA SER A 352 23.34 17.37 6.40
C SER A 352 23.93 18.16 5.25
N ARG A 353 24.39 19.40 5.49
CA ARG A 353 25.16 20.17 4.51
C ARG A 353 26.51 19.52 4.19
N LYS A 354 27.17 18.93 5.18
CA LYS A 354 28.41 18.15 4.98
C LYS A 354 28.11 16.90 4.15
N ASP A 355 27.10 16.15 4.53
CA ASP A 355 26.67 14.92 3.82
C ASP A 355 26.30 15.22 2.36
N LEU A 356 25.62 16.34 2.12
CA LEU A 356 25.25 16.76 0.77
C LEU A 356 26.47 16.95 -0.13
N ARG A 357 27.60 17.38 0.43
CA ARG A 357 28.87 17.64 -0.28
C ARG A 357 29.76 16.41 -0.40
N GLU A 358 29.40 15.27 0.20
CA GLU A 358 30.20 14.07 0.10
C GLU A 358 30.31 13.59 -1.37
N PRO A 359 31.48 13.09 -1.81
CA PRO A 359 31.67 12.67 -3.20
C PRO A 359 30.65 11.61 -3.66
N ALA A 360 30.26 10.69 -2.79
CA ALA A 360 29.25 9.67 -3.10
C ALA A 360 27.87 10.30 -3.36
N MET A 361 27.44 11.25 -2.53
CA MET A 361 26.19 11.98 -2.72
C MET A 361 26.18 12.75 -4.03
N GLN A 362 27.25 13.49 -4.32
CA GLN A 362 27.38 14.25 -5.58
C GLN A 362 27.38 13.32 -6.80
N ARG A 363 28.07 12.17 -6.72
CA ARG A 363 28.09 11.18 -7.80
C ARG A 363 26.69 10.66 -8.13
N PHE A 364 25.89 10.30 -7.13
CA PHE A 364 24.56 9.72 -7.38
C PHE A 364 23.51 10.77 -7.78
N THR A 365 23.58 11.97 -7.21
CA THR A 365 22.65 13.07 -7.53
C THR A 365 22.94 13.74 -8.88
N SER A 366 24.16 13.62 -9.41
CA SER A 366 24.52 14.10 -10.75
C SER A 366 24.25 13.10 -11.88
N LEU A 367 23.90 11.85 -11.55
CA LEU A 367 23.64 10.82 -12.55
C LEU A 367 22.40 11.17 -13.40
N PRO A 368 22.48 11.22 -14.74
CA PRO A 368 21.30 11.44 -15.59
C PRO A 368 20.27 10.32 -15.44
N ALA A 369 18.97 10.65 -15.52
CA ALA A 369 17.87 9.68 -15.35
C ALA A 369 18.01 8.46 -16.28
N ARG A 370 18.24 8.70 -17.58
CA ARG A 370 18.51 7.64 -18.57
C ARG A 370 19.64 6.68 -18.18
N SER A 371 20.69 7.20 -17.54
CA SER A 371 21.85 6.41 -17.13
C SER A 371 21.53 5.58 -15.89
N PHE A 372 20.71 6.14 -14.99
CA PHE A 372 20.18 5.43 -13.83
C PHE A 372 19.21 4.30 -14.21
N GLU A 373 18.34 4.54 -15.19
CA GLU A 373 17.30 3.62 -15.62
C GLU A 373 17.85 2.47 -16.48
N SER A 374 18.93 2.70 -17.25
CA SER A 374 19.47 1.72 -18.21
C SER A 374 19.75 0.32 -17.60
N PRO A 375 20.35 0.18 -16.41
CA PRO A 375 20.50 -1.13 -15.76
C PRO A 375 19.15 -1.82 -15.48
N LEU A 376 18.12 -1.09 -15.04
CA LEU A 376 16.79 -1.64 -14.76
C LEU A 376 16.13 -2.15 -16.06
N VAL A 377 16.23 -1.36 -17.13
CA VAL A 377 15.76 -1.73 -18.48
C VAL A 377 16.40 -3.04 -18.94
N LYS A 378 17.72 -3.18 -18.76
CA LYS A 378 18.44 -4.41 -19.13
C LYS A 378 17.96 -5.64 -18.37
N LYS A 379 17.60 -5.49 -17.08
CA LYS A 379 17.11 -6.60 -16.24
C LYS A 379 15.75 -7.11 -16.70
N VAL A 380 14.81 -6.21 -17.02
CA VAL A 380 13.51 -6.61 -17.58
C VAL A 380 13.67 -7.20 -18.97
N THR A 381 14.53 -6.61 -19.81
CA THR A 381 14.81 -7.15 -21.16
C THR A 381 15.32 -8.59 -21.08
N ALA A 382 16.21 -8.89 -20.13
CA ALA A 382 16.80 -10.22 -19.97
C ALA A 382 15.78 -11.32 -19.62
N ILE A 383 14.64 -10.98 -19.02
CA ILE A 383 13.62 -11.96 -18.64
C ILE A 383 12.47 -12.08 -19.65
N ARG A 384 12.44 -11.25 -20.69
CA ARG A 384 11.30 -11.14 -21.62
C ARG A 384 10.96 -12.47 -22.28
N ALA A 385 11.97 -13.22 -22.73
CA ALA A 385 11.77 -14.54 -23.32
C ALA A 385 11.13 -15.52 -22.33
N SER A 386 11.63 -15.53 -21.08
CA SER A 386 11.06 -16.36 -20.02
C SER A 386 9.61 -16.00 -19.73
N ALA A 387 9.29 -14.70 -19.63
CA ALA A 387 7.93 -14.23 -19.39
C ALA A 387 6.96 -14.63 -20.52
N ALA A 388 7.40 -14.56 -21.79
CA ALA A 388 6.58 -14.92 -22.94
C ALA A 388 6.22 -16.42 -23.00
N CYS A 389 7.05 -17.28 -22.40
CA CYS A 389 6.83 -18.73 -22.33
C CYS A 389 5.89 -19.15 -21.19
N LEU A 390 5.59 -18.27 -20.22
CA LEU A 390 4.70 -18.62 -19.11
C LEU A 390 3.23 -18.69 -19.57
N ARG A 391 2.49 -19.60 -18.95
CA ARG A 391 1.05 -19.78 -19.12
C ARG A 391 0.41 -19.76 -17.74
N LEU A 392 -0.65 -18.98 -17.59
CA LEU A 392 -1.44 -18.94 -16.37
C LEU A 392 -2.49 -20.03 -16.48
N ASP A 393 -2.21 -21.22 -15.93
CA ASP A 393 -3.12 -22.36 -15.90
C ASP A 393 -4.39 -22.05 -15.11
#